data_AF-A0A3D5EL49-F1
#
_entry.id   AF-A0A3D5EL49-F1
#
_cell.length_a   1.000
_cell.length_b   1.000
_cell.length_c   1.000
_cell.angle_alpha   90.00
_cell.angle_beta   90.00
_cell.angle_gamma   90.00
#
_symmetry.space_group_name_H-M   'P 1'
#
loop_
_entity.id
_entity.type
_entity.pdbx_description
1 polymer ?
#
loop_
_entity_poly.entity_id
_entity_poly.type
_entity_poly.pdbx_seq_one_letter_code
_entity_poly.pdbx_strand_id
1 'polypeptide(L)'
;MDDKTNTICDQKTLDEFRSKMIKDAFEVSDAKSIEYTISNIDKHHNFKSIADRLGVSPEQVLMTYVLKHIDAICNDAKTGKVVSSETIYSRCIDVINYMVLLASLKILPHNQENKNEQNNDIDKGGAVHGYGSRDASNAPEPAKWSELQKK
;
A
#
# COMPACT_ATOMS: atom_id res chain seq x y z
N MET A 1 45.93 -4.10 -0.97
CA MET A 1 44.99 -3.21 -1.68
C MET A 1 44.28 -4.10 -2.66
N ASP A 2 43.13 -4.61 -2.25
CA ASP A 2 42.44 -5.66 -2.97
C ASP A 2 41.93 -5.11 -4.29
N ASP A 3 42.47 -5.70 -5.34
CA ASP A 3 42.08 -5.55 -6.73
C ASP A 3 40.60 -5.95 -6.83
N LYS A 4 39.71 -4.94 -6.84
CA LYS A 4 38.29 -5.11 -7.19
C LYS A 4 38.25 -5.42 -8.67
N THR A 5 38.66 -6.63 -8.99
CA THR A 5 38.68 -7.22 -10.31
C THR A 5 37.31 -7.03 -10.93
N ASN A 6 37.34 -6.39 -12.08
CA ASN A 6 36.27 -6.21 -13.04
C ASN A 6 35.62 -7.57 -13.34
N THR A 7 34.71 -8.00 -12.47
CA THR A 7 33.94 -9.22 -12.64
C THR A 7 32.85 -8.89 -13.64
N ILE A 8 33.06 -9.31 -14.89
CA ILE A 8 32.05 -9.19 -15.93
C ILE A 8 30.84 -10.01 -15.46
N CYS A 9 29.73 -9.33 -15.20
CA CYS A 9 28.44 -9.98 -14.96
C CYS A 9 27.93 -10.49 -16.32
N ASP A 10 28.34 -11.70 -16.68
CA ASP A 10 27.82 -12.33 -17.89
C ASP A 10 26.32 -12.67 -17.74
N GLN A 11 25.67 -12.90 -18.88
CA GLN A 11 24.23 -13.14 -18.93
C GLN A 11 23.81 -14.32 -18.05
N LYS A 12 24.61 -15.39 -18.02
CA LYS A 12 24.32 -16.60 -17.24
C LYS A 12 24.34 -16.31 -15.73
N THR A 13 25.37 -15.61 -15.26
CA THR A 13 25.51 -15.20 -13.86
C THR A 13 24.35 -14.30 -13.43
N LEU A 14 23.94 -13.38 -14.30
CA LEU A 14 22.79 -12.52 -14.05
C LEU A 14 21.48 -13.32 -13.98
N ASP A 15 21.27 -14.27 -14.87
CA ASP A 15 20.06 -15.10 -14.90
C ASP A 15 19.95 -16.02 -13.68
N GLU A 16 21.06 -16.60 -13.24
CA GLU A 16 21.15 -17.38 -12.00
C GLU A 16 20.83 -16.50 -10.78
N PHE A 17 21.43 -15.31 -10.71
CA PHE A 17 21.17 -14.36 -9.63
C PHE A 17 19.71 -13.89 -9.61
N ARG A 18 19.13 -13.59 -10.78
CA ARG A 18 17.72 -13.19 -10.92
C ARG A 18 16.78 -14.30 -10.45
N SER A 19 17.04 -15.52 -10.88
CA SER A 19 16.23 -16.69 -10.50
C SER A 19 16.27 -16.90 -9.00
N LYS A 20 17.47 -16.79 -8.40
CA LYS A 20 17.63 -16.84 -6.95
C LYS A 20 16.87 -15.71 -6.25
N MET A 21 17.02 -14.46 -6.69
CA MET A 21 16.37 -13.31 -6.06
C MET A 21 14.84 -13.40 -6.07
N ILE A 22 14.26 -13.86 -7.18
CA ILE A 22 12.80 -14.06 -7.27
C ILE A 22 12.35 -15.15 -6.30
N LYS A 23 13.10 -16.25 -6.20
CA LYS A 23 12.81 -17.33 -5.25
C LYS A 23 12.85 -16.81 -3.80
N ASP A 24 13.94 -16.15 -3.42
CA ASP A 24 14.10 -15.55 -2.08
C ASP A 24 12.95 -14.56 -1.79
N ALA A 25 12.53 -13.77 -2.78
CA ALA A 25 11.44 -12.82 -2.61
C ALA A 25 10.12 -13.51 -2.27
N PHE A 26 9.78 -14.60 -2.96
CA PHE A 26 8.59 -15.38 -2.67
C PHE A 26 8.66 -16.08 -1.31
N GLU A 27 9.82 -16.65 -0.93
CA GLU A 27 9.99 -17.25 0.40
C GLU A 27 9.77 -16.22 1.53
N VAL A 28 10.32 -15.01 1.38
CA VAL A 28 10.10 -13.91 2.33
C VAL A 28 8.64 -13.47 2.34
N SER A 29 8.01 -13.37 1.17
CA SER A 29 6.60 -13.01 1.06
C SER A 29 5.71 -14.04 1.76
N ASP A 30 5.95 -15.33 1.54
CA ASP A 30 5.15 -16.41 2.12
C ASP A 30 5.30 -16.45 3.64
N ALA A 31 6.53 -16.33 4.15
CA ALA A 31 6.82 -16.27 5.58
C ALA A 31 6.12 -15.08 6.25
N LYS A 32 6.24 -13.88 5.69
CA LYS A 32 5.53 -12.69 6.18
C LYS A 32 4.03 -12.86 6.08
N SER A 33 3.55 -13.49 5.00
CA SER A 33 2.13 -13.68 4.79
C SER A 33 1.51 -14.56 5.88
N ILE A 34 2.22 -15.53 6.43
CA ILE A 34 1.75 -16.35 7.56
C ILE A 34 1.48 -15.47 8.78
N GLU A 35 2.40 -14.55 9.11
CA GLU A 35 2.22 -13.61 10.23
C GLU A 35 1.03 -12.66 10.02
N TYR A 36 0.80 -12.20 8.79
CA TYR A 36 -0.29 -11.27 8.48
C TYR A 36 -1.64 -11.95 8.19
N THR A 37 -1.67 -13.22 7.76
CA THR A 37 -2.91 -13.93 7.39
C THR A 37 -3.50 -14.82 8.46
N ILE A 38 -2.93 -14.81 9.66
CA ILE A 38 -3.65 -15.25 10.87
C ILE A 38 -4.84 -14.31 11.18
N SER A 39 -4.98 -13.14 10.51
CA SER A 39 -6.04 -12.16 10.83
C SER A 39 -6.91 -11.65 9.66
N ASN A 40 -6.64 -11.98 8.39
CA ASN A 40 -7.57 -11.73 7.28
C ASN A 40 -7.24 -12.58 6.03
N ILE A 41 -8.27 -13.00 5.28
CA ILE A 41 -8.12 -13.68 3.98
C ILE A 41 -7.63 -12.73 2.88
N ASP A 42 -7.96 -11.45 2.99
CA ASP A 42 -7.54 -10.40 2.07
C ASP A 42 -6.11 -9.94 2.38
N LYS A 43 -5.16 -10.33 1.51
CA LYS A 43 -3.74 -9.94 1.58
C LYS A 43 -3.54 -8.42 1.43
N HIS A 44 -4.53 -7.68 0.94
CA HIS A 44 -4.50 -6.21 0.83
C HIS A 44 -5.23 -5.49 1.98
N HIS A 45 -5.80 -6.23 2.94
CA HIS A 45 -6.62 -5.64 4.02
C HIS A 45 -5.89 -4.54 4.78
N ASN A 46 -4.60 -4.74 5.08
CA ASN A 46 -3.79 -3.77 5.81
C ASN A 46 -3.70 -2.42 5.06
N PHE A 47 -3.50 -2.46 3.74
CA PHE A 47 -3.42 -1.24 2.94
C PHE A 47 -4.79 -0.55 2.86
N LYS A 48 -5.87 -1.31 2.70
CA LYS A 48 -7.25 -0.78 2.66
C LYS A 48 -7.65 -0.14 4.00
N SER A 49 -7.37 -0.81 5.11
CA SER A 49 -7.69 -0.31 6.46
C SER A 49 -6.93 0.98 6.78
N ILE A 50 -5.64 1.07 6.43
CA ILE A 50 -4.86 2.30 6.62
C ILE A 50 -5.35 3.40 5.68
N ALA A 51 -5.67 3.06 4.44
CA ALA A 51 -6.21 3.99 3.44
C ALA A 51 -7.51 4.64 3.92
N ASP A 52 -8.46 3.83 4.40
CA ASP A 52 -9.73 4.30 4.94
C ASP A 52 -9.52 5.25 6.14
N ARG A 53 -8.59 4.92 7.03
CA ARG A 53 -8.28 5.75 8.22
C ARG A 53 -7.64 7.08 7.89
N LEU A 54 -6.88 7.15 6.80
CA LEU A 54 -6.12 8.34 6.39
C LEU A 54 -6.80 9.12 5.25
N GLY A 55 -7.89 8.60 4.67
CA GLY A 55 -8.58 9.23 3.54
C GLY A 55 -7.74 9.23 2.26
N VAL A 56 -6.89 8.23 2.07
CA VAL A 56 -6.03 8.07 0.89
C VAL A 56 -6.36 6.76 0.17
N SER A 57 -5.78 6.51 -1.00
CA SER A 57 -5.96 5.24 -1.71
C SER A 57 -5.04 4.14 -1.14
N PRO A 58 -5.44 2.86 -1.20
CA PRO A 58 -4.58 1.74 -0.80
C PRO A 58 -3.25 1.70 -1.56
N GLU A 59 -3.23 2.16 -2.82
CA GLU A 59 -2.02 2.32 -3.61
C GLU A 59 -1.08 3.37 -3.02
N GLN A 60 -1.60 4.50 -2.54
CA GLN A 60 -0.78 5.53 -1.91
C GLN A 60 -0.14 5.01 -0.62
N VAL A 61 -0.87 4.22 0.17
CA VAL A 61 -0.32 3.53 1.35
C VAL A 61 0.78 2.57 0.95
N LEU A 62 0.52 1.69 -0.03
CA LEU A 62 1.50 0.73 -0.53
C LEU A 62 2.78 1.45 -1.03
N MET A 63 2.62 2.52 -1.80
CA MET A 63 3.76 3.30 -2.30
C MET A 63 4.56 3.96 -1.19
N THR A 64 3.93 4.31 -0.06
CA THR A 64 4.67 4.82 1.11
C THR A 64 5.64 3.78 1.66
N TYR A 65 5.26 2.49 1.70
CA TYR A 65 6.16 1.42 2.08
C TYR A 65 7.29 1.22 1.06
N VAL A 66 6.97 1.29 -0.24
CA VAL A 66 7.99 1.21 -1.30
C VAL A 66 9.02 2.33 -1.15
N LEU A 67 8.57 3.57 -1.00
CA LEU A 67 9.44 4.73 -0.88
C LEU A 67 10.38 4.63 0.32
N LYS A 68 9.91 4.11 1.47
CA LYS A 68 10.78 3.81 2.61
C LYS A 68 11.97 2.91 2.25
N HIS A 69 11.76 1.89 1.42
CA HIS A 69 12.83 1.00 0.98
C HIS A 69 13.75 1.68 -0.05
N ILE A 70 13.17 2.40 -1.02
CA ILE A 70 13.91 3.16 -2.02
C ILE A 70 14.81 4.24 -1.39
N ASP A 71 14.29 5.01 -0.44
CA ASP A 71 15.05 6.08 0.23
C ASP A 71 16.32 5.54 0.91
N ALA A 72 16.22 4.36 1.53
CA ALA A 72 17.38 3.72 2.14
C ALA A 72 18.38 3.18 1.12
N ILE A 73 17.90 2.61 0.01
CA ILE A 73 18.76 2.18 -1.10
C ILE A 73 19.48 3.39 -1.70
N CYS A 74 18.78 4.50 -1.90
CA CYS A 74 19.37 5.75 -2.38
C CYS A 74 20.38 6.32 -1.38
N ASN A 75 20.11 6.24 -0.08
CA ASN A 75 21.04 6.70 0.94
C ASN A 75 22.33 5.86 0.96
N ASP A 76 22.22 4.54 0.85
CA ASP A 76 23.38 3.66 0.74
C ASP A 76 24.19 3.94 -0.53
N ALA A 77 23.52 4.08 -1.68
CA ALA A 77 24.19 4.43 -2.94
C ALA A 77 24.94 5.78 -2.87
N LYS A 78 24.43 6.74 -2.11
CA LYS A 78 25.06 8.07 -1.94
C LYS A 78 26.21 8.06 -0.93
N THR A 79 26.10 7.31 0.16
CA THR A 79 27.00 7.45 1.31
C THR A 79 27.93 6.25 1.51
N GLY A 80 27.61 5.10 0.91
CA GLY A 80 28.25 3.81 1.19
C GLY A 80 28.11 3.35 2.64
N LYS A 81 27.21 3.98 3.41
CA LYS A 81 27.01 3.69 4.83
C LYS A 81 25.65 3.04 5.02
N VAL A 82 25.69 1.78 5.45
CA VAL A 82 24.53 1.05 5.92
C VAL A 82 24.22 1.51 7.35
N VAL A 83 23.19 2.34 7.50
CA VAL A 83 22.75 2.86 8.81
C VAL A 83 21.72 1.93 9.47
N SER A 84 21.19 0.95 8.73
CA SER A 84 20.17 0.00 9.18
C SER A 84 20.71 -1.42 9.29
N SER A 85 20.12 -2.25 10.14
CA SER A 85 20.45 -3.68 10.21
C SER A 85 20.04 -4.46 8.94
N GLU A 86 19.18 -3.88 8.11
CA GLU A 86 18.71 -4.51 6.86
C GLU A 86 19.68 -4.26 5.70
N THR A 87 19.93 -5.30 4.91
CA THR A 87 20.83 -5.25 3.75
C THR A 87 20.14 -4.66 2.52
N ILE A 88 20.92 -4.12 1.57
CA ILE A 88 20.38 -3.67 0.27
C ILE A 88 19.67 -4.80 -0.47
N TYR A 89 20.20 -6.02 -0.39
CA TYR A 89 19.58 -7.19 -0.99
C TYR A 89 18.16 -7.44 -0.43
N SER A 90 18.00 -7.43 0.90
CA SER A 90 16.67 -7.60 1.53
C SER A 90 15.73 -6.45 1.19
N ARG A 91 16.23 -5.20 1.07
CA ARG A 91 15.44 -4.05 0.63
C ARG A 91 14.93 -4.21 -0.82
N CYS A 92 15.77 -4.72 -1.73
CA CYS A 92 15.36 -5.02 -3.09
C CYS A 92 14.28 -6.11 -3.13
N ILE A 93 14.42 -7.16 -2.31
CA ILE A 93 13.38 -8.20 -2.14
C ILE A 93 12.04 -7.59 -1.69
N ASP A 94 12.05 -6.73 -0.68
CA ASP A 94 10.82 -6.08 -0.21
C ASP A 94 10.16 -5.25 -1.31
N VAL A 95 10.95 -4.48 -2.07
CA VAL A 95 10.44 -3.70 -3.22
C VAL A 95 9.79 -4.62 -4.26
N ILE A 96 10.42 -5.75 -4.61
CA ILE A 96 9.83 -6.72 -5.56
C ILE A 96 8.47 -7.21 -5.04
N ASN A 97 8.39 -7.60 -3.78
CA ASN A 97 7.15 -8.09 -3.17
C ASN A 97 6.06 -7.01 -3.17
N TYR A 98 6.40 -5.75 -2.85
CA TYR A 98 5.44 -4.65 -2.94
C TYR A 98 5.00 -4.37 -4.37
N MET A 99 5.86 -4.51 -5.37
CA MET A 99 5.46 -4.38 -6.79
C MET A 99 4.48 -5.48 -7.21
N VAL A 100 4.66 -6.70 -6.73
CA VAL A 100 3.69 -7.80 -6.95
C VAL A 100 2.35 -7.49 -6.28
N LEU A 101 2.37 -6.96 -5.04
CA LEU A 101 1.15 -6.55 -4.34
C LEU A 101 0.43 -5.39 -5.04
N LEU A 102 1.18 -4.43 -5.58
CA LEU A 102 0.61 -3.32 -6.35
C LEU A 102 -0.02 -3.81 -7.66
N ALA A 103 0.68 -4.68 -8.40
CA ALA A 103 0.16 -5.27 -9.62
C ALA A 103 -1.12 -6.08 -9.35
N SER A 104 -1.13 -6.90 -8.29
CA SER A 104 -2.32 -7.67 -7.91
C SER A 104 -3.47 -6.77 -7.46
N LEU A 105 -3.20 -5.68 -6.76
CA LEU A 105 -4.20 -4.67 -6.39
C LEU A 105 -4.79 -3.96 -7.61
N LYS A 106 -4.06 -3.84 -8.73
CA LYS A 106 -4.58 -3.20 -9.95
C LYS A 106 -5.27 -4.15 -10.93
N ILE A 107 -4.81 -5.40 -11.00
CA ILE A 107 -5.16 -6.34 -12.07
C ILE A 107 -6.15 -7.40 -11.59
N LEU A 108 -6.06 -7.85 -10.34
CA LEU A 108 -6.94 -8.90 -9.85
C LEU A 108 -8.33 -8.33 -9.52
N PRO A 109 -9.40 -9.07 -9.83
CA PRO A 109 -10.75 -8.65 -9.48
C PRO A 109 -10.87 -8.53 -7.96
N HIS A 110 -11.37 -7.38 -7.50
CA HIS A 110 -11.76 -7.21 -6.12
C HIS A 110 -13.13 -7.84 -5.93
N ASN A 111 -13.19 -8.97 -5.23
CA ASN A 111 -14.46 -9.44 -4.71
C ASN A 111 -14.95 -8.38 -3.72
N GLN A 112 -15.92 -7.58 -4.16
CA GLN A 112 -16.68 -6.74 -3.24
C GLN A 112 -17.57 -7.71 -2.46
N GLU A 113 -17.19 -8.02 -1.23
CA GLU A 113 -18.16 -8.56 -0.28
C GLU A 113 -19.30 -7.53 -0.19
N ASN A 114 -20.48 -7.96 -0.62
CA ASN A 114 -21.69 -7.13 -0.61
C ASN A 114 -21.90 -6.61 0.81
N LYS A 115 -21.77 -5.30 1.00
CA LYS A 115 -22.29 -4.59 2.18
C LYS A 115 -23.82 -4.54 2.13
N ASN A 116 -24.47 -5.69 2.13
CA ASN A 116 -25.91 -5.81 2.33
C ASN A 116 -26.13 -6.54 3.64
N GLU A 117 -26.01 -5.85 4.78
CA GLU A 117 -26.65 -6.23 6.05
C GLU A 117 -26.38 -5.16 7.14
N GLN A 118 -27.28 -4.18 7.19
CA GLN A 118 -27.91 -3.65 8.42
C GLN A 118 -28.88 -2.51 8.04
N ASN A 119 -29.94 -2.86 7.30
CA ASN A 119 -31.24 -2.23 7.51
C ASN A 119 -32.03 -3.23 8.35
N ASN A 120 -31.92 -3.12 9.67
CA ASN A 120 -32.88 -3.72 10.57
C ASN A 120 -33.57 -2.58 11.31
N ASP A 121 -34.87 -2.52 11.08
CA ASP A 121 -35.84 -1.56 11.56
C ASP A 121 -35.70 -1.27 13.06
N ILE A 122 -35.57 0.02 13.38
CA ILE A 122 -36.03 0.54 14.67
C ILE A 122 -37.38 1.20 14.40
N ASP A 123 -38.42 0.37 14.35
CA ASP A 123 -39.78 0.81 14.60
C ASP A 123 -39.93 1.08 16.11
N LYS A 124 -39.64 2.31 16.54
CA LYS A 124 -40.15 2.87 17.80
C LYS A 124 -40.26 4.40 17.71
N GLY A 125 -41.50 4.89 17.72
CA GLY A 125 -41.82 6.13 18.42
C GLY A 125 -42.70 7.10 17.64
N GLY A 126 -44.00 7.05 17.90
CA GLY A 126 -44.83 8.24 17.79
C GLY A 126 -44.43 9.26 18.86
N ALA A 127 -44.23 10.51 18.47
CA ALA A 127 -44.68 11.72 19.17
C ALA A 127 -44.25 12.96 18.40
N VAL A 128 -45.19 13.88 18.26
CA VAL A 128 -45.16 15.13 17.51
C VAL A 128 -44.63 16.26 18.40
N HIS A 129 -43.71 17.09 17.89
CA HIS A 129 -43.77 18.55 18.05
C HIS A 129 -42.82 19.27 17.07
N GLY A 130 -43.38 20.22 16.32
CA GLY A 130 -42.68 20.95 15.26
C GLY A 130 -42.20 22.34 15.65
N TYR A 131 -41.42 22.95 14.76
CA TYR A 131 -41.66 24.25 14.09
C TYR A 131 -40.35 24.69 13.38
N GLY A 132 -40.46 25.20 12.14
CA GLY A 132 -39.57 26.26 11.66
C GLY A 132 -38.66 25.99 10.45
N SER A 133 -39.05 26.61 9.33
CA SER A 133 -38.24 27.14 8.22
C SER A 133 -37.53 26.23 7.20
N ARG A 134 -37.83 26.53 5.93
CA ARG A 134 -37.15 26.09 4.71
C ARG A 134 -35.76 26.73 4.64
N ASP A 135 -34.73 25.99 4.26
CA ASP A 135 -33.56 26.57 3.61
C ASP A 135 -32.93 25.62 2.58
N ALA A 136 -32.55 26.19 1.44
CA ALA A 136 -32.07 25.49 0.26
C ALA A 136 -30.54 25.41 0.29
N SER A 137 -29.96 24.36 0.85
CA SER A 137 -28.51 24.11 0.70
C SER A 137 -28.08 22.67 0.98
N ASN A 138 -28.93 21.70 0.67
CA ASN A 138 -28.57 20.28 0.79
C ASN A 138 -27.70 19.83 -0.41
N ALA A 139 -26.43 20.24 -0.41
CA ALA A 139 -25.39 19.71 -1.29
C ALA A 139 -24.03 19.62 -0.55
N PRO A 140 -23.47 18.43 -0.31
CA PRO A 140 -22.08 18.26 0.13
C PRO A 140 -21.14 18.12 -1.09
N GLU A 141 -20.35 19.15 -1.39
CA GLU A 141 -18.92 19.33 -1.07
C GLU A 141 -17.92 18.67 -2.04
N PRO A 142 -17.93 19.08 -3.33
CA PRO A 142 -16.64 19.39 -3.97
C PRO A 142 -16.58 20.78 -4.64
N ALA A 143 -17.56 21.67 -4.42
CA ALA A 143 -17.67 22.91 -5.19
C ALA A 143 -17.09 24.19 -4.53
N LYS A 144 -16.48 24.14 -3.34
CA LYS A 144 -16.04 25.36 -2.62
C LYS A 144 -14.57 25.75 -2.77
N TRP A 145 -13.77 25.05 -3.58
CA TRP A 145 -12.34 25.36 -3.75
C TRP A 145 -12.00 26.21 -4.97
N SER A 146 -12.98 26.61 -5.77
CA SER A 146 -12.73 27.37 -7.01
C SER A 146 -12.71 28.90 -6.84
N GLU A 147 -13.12 29.43 -5.69
CA GLU A 147 -13.31 30.88 -5.52
C GLU A 147 -12.23 31.61 -4.71
N LEU A 148 -11.24 30.91 -4.15
CA LEU A 148 -10.13 31.53 -3.43
C LEU A 148 -8.85 31.75 -4.29
N GLN A 149 -8.94 31.63 -5.62
CA GLN A 149 -7.80 31.84 -6.52
C GLN A 149 -7.88 33.07 -7.43
N LYS A 150 -8.71 34.07 -7.13
CA LYS A 150 -8.67 35.35 -7.87
C LYS A 150 -8.57 36.53 -6.91
N LYS A 151 -7.31 36.95 -6.72
CA LYS A 151 -6.78 38.28 -6.36
C LYS A 151 -7.66 39.23 -5.56
#